data_AF-A0A2S9FAS0-F1
#
_entry.id   AF-A0A2S9FAS0-F1
#
_cell.length_a   1.000
_cell.length_b   1.000
_cell.length_c   1.000
_cell.angle_alpha   90.00
_cell.angle_beta   90.00
_cell.angle_gamma   90.00
#
_symmetry.space_group_name_H-M   'P 1'
#
loop_
_entity.id
_entity.type
_entity.pdbx_description
1 polymer ?
#
loop_
_entity_poly.entity_id
_entity_poly.type
_entity_poly.pdbx_seq_one_letter_code
_entity_poly.pdbx_strand_id
1 'polypeptide(L)'
;MSVGDIHDEAIAQTGLDDFGDDGYREGLQILLTSLRDEARLNARGQAFIHQRIVGYLGQRLQVEDWYRRHPEIDEERIDSPLIGLGLPRTGSTALSMLLAQDPDVRYLRRWESTQPCPPPSTVEGVDPRIPPDKGEMIGTRYHVPADTHGPMECHELMALSFASHLFQSFAHVPTYSAWLVEKADLHATLAYQRRVMKLLQWGEPTRPWRLKCPSHVL
;
A
#
# COMPACT_ATOMS: atom_id res chain seq x y z
N MET A 1 15.93 14.84 -5.97
CA MET A 1 14.52 14.44 -5.97
C MET A 1 13.77 15.54 -5.26
N SER A 2 13.22 16.50 -6.01
CA SER A 2 12.34 17.51 -5.43
C SER A 2 10.91 16.96 -5.37
N VAL A 3 10.03 17.58 -4.56
CA VAL A 3 8.62 17.19 -4.49
C VAL A 3 7.92 17.41 -5.83
N GLY A 4 8.22 18.51 -6.53
CA GLY A 4 7.60 18.82 -7.83
C GLY A 4 7.90 17.73 -8.87
N ASP A 5 9.17 17.37 -9.02
CA ASP A 5 9.61 16.41 -10.05
C ASP A 5 8.86 15.07 -9.97
N ILE A 6 8.66 14.54 -8.76
CA ILE A 6 7.99 13.24 -8.57
C ILE A 6 6.47 13.30 -8.78
N HIS A 7 5.85 14.47 -8.56
CA HIS A 7 4.43 14.66 -8.89
C HIS A 7 4.26 14.75 -10.40
N ASP A 8 5.08 15.57 -11.07
CA ASP A 8 5.05 15.73 -12.53
C ASP A 8 5.29 14.40 -13.23
N GLU A 9 6.20 13.56 -12.71
CA GLU A 9 6.42 12.22 -13.26
C GLU A 9 5.22 11.29 -13.04
N ALA A 10 4.60 11.31 -11.86
CA ALA A 10 3.40 10.52 -11.60
C ALA A 10 2.22 10.96 -12.51
N ILE A 11 2.08 12.26 -12.75
CA ILE A 11 1.11 12.83 -13.69
C ILE A 11 1.43 12.34 -15.12
N ALA A 12 2.68 12.43 -15.54
CA ALA A 12 3.09 11.98 -16.88
C ALA A 12 2.87 10.48 -17.10
N GLN A 13 3.06 9.64 -16.06
CA GLN A 13 2.86 8.19 -16.15
C GLN A 13 1.38 7.79 -16.21
N THR A 14 0.49 8.55 -15.57
CA THR A 14 -0.92 8.18 -15.41
C THR A 14 -1.88 8.99 -16.28
N GLY A 15 -1.49 10.20 -16.70
CA GLY A 15 -2.36 11.18 -17.35
C GLY A 15 -3.37 11.85 -16.40
N LEU A 16 -3.17 11.73 -15.09
CA LEU A 16 -4.07 12.23 -14.04
C LEU A 16 -3.32 13.24 -13.16
N ASP A 17 -4.00 14.26 -12.64
CA ASP A 17 -3.40 15.35 -11.84
C ASP A 17 -4.09 15.65 -10.50
N ASP A 18 -5.19 14.95 -10.20
CA ASP A 18 -5.90 15.08 -8.92
C ASP A 18 -5.44 14.03 -7.90
N PHE A 19 -4.61 14.47 -6.94
CA PHE A 19 -4.13 13.63 -5.84
C PHE A 19 -5.10 13.57 -4.65
N GLY A 20 -6.28 14.18 -4.74
CA GLY A 20 -7.23 14.30 -3.63
C GLY A 20 -6.69 15.17 -2.50
N ASP A 21 -7.01 14.80 -1.26
CA ASP A 21 -6.57 15.55 -0.06
C ASP A 21 -5.05 15.61 0.08
N ASP A 22 -4.54 16.73 0.61
CA ASP A 22 -3.11 17.03 0.74
C ASP A 22 -2.43 16.33 1.94
N GLY A 23 -3.16 15.55 2.75
CA GLY A 23 -2.63 14.91 3.97
C GLY A 23 -1.42 13.99 3.75
N TYR A 24 -1.17 13.54 2.52
CA TYR A 24 0.02 12.73 2.18
C TYR A 24 1.31 13.56 2.04
N ARG A 25 1.20 14.88 1.82
CA ARG A 25 2.34 15.73 1.45
C ARG A 25 3.36 15.89 2.56
N GLU A 26 2.93 15.96 3.81
CA GLU A 26 3.83 16.10 4.96
C GLU A 26 4.77 14.89 5.05
N GLY A 27 4.20 13.69 5.10
CA GLY A 27 4.97 12.44 5.17
C GLY A 27 5.91 12.28 3.98
N LEU A 28 5.47 12.65 2.78
CA LEU A 28 6.30 12.65 1.58
C LEU A 28 7.49 13.62 1.70
N GLN A 29 7.26 14.87 2.11
CA GLN A 29 8.32 15.87 2.26
C GLN A 29 9.37 15.43 3.29
N ILE A 30 8.93 14.89 4.42
CA ILE A 30 9.83 14.39 5.48
C ILE A 30 10.62 13.17 4.98
N LEU A 31 9.95 12.24 4.31
CA LEU A 31 10.58 11.07 3.71
C LEU A 31 11.68 11.48 2.72
N LEU A 32 11.38 12.39 1.79
CA LEU A 32 12.34 12.87 0.80
C LEU A 32 13.55 13.56 1.44
N THR A 33 13.31 14.35 2.48
CA THR A 33 14.36 15.02 3.25
C THR A 33 15.28 13.99 3.91
N SER A 34 14.70 13.01 4.60
CA SER A 34 15.46 11.94 5.27
C SER A 34 16.21 11.06 4.26
N LEU A 35 15.62 10.75 3.10
CA LEU A 35 16.30 10.02 2.02
C LEU A 35 17.50 10.79 1.44
N ARG A 36 17.37 12.11 1.28
CA ARG A 36 18.43 12.97 0.75
C ARG A 36 19.58 13.10 1.75
N ASP A 37 19.26 13.34 3.01
CA ASP A 37 20.25 13.81 4.00
C ASP A 37 20.84 12.65 4.83
N GLU A 38 20.11 11.54 4.99
CA GLU A 38 20.44 10.49 5.99
C GLU A 38 20.65 9.10 5.36
N ALA A 39 19.95 8.77 4.27
CA ALA A 39 19.90 7.39 3.77
C ALA A 39 21.17 6.88 3.07
N ARG A 40 22.08 7.77 2.65
CA ARG A 40 23.35 7.43 1.97
C ARG A 40 23.19 6.41 0.84
N LEU A 41 22.16 6.60 0.01
CA LEU A 41 21.85 5.68 -1.08
C LEU A 41 22.91 5.73 -2.18
N ASN A 42 23.25 4.56 -2.72
CA ASN A 42 23.96 4.47 -4.00
C ASN A 42 22.98 4.70 -5.17
N ALA A 43 23.51 4.83 -6.39
CA ALA A 43 22.70 5.09 -7.58
C ALA A 43 21.57 4.06 -7.80
N ARG A 44 21.82 2.77 -7.50
CA ARG A 44 20.79 1.72 -7.62
C ARG A 44 19.69 1.87 -6.57
N GLY A 45 20.05 2.17 -5.32
CA GLY A 45 19.09 2.41 -4.25
C GLY A 45 18.25 3.67 -4.50
N GLN A 46 18.88 4.72 -5.01
CA GLN A 46 18.19 5.95 -5.40
C GLN A 46 17.17 5.69 -6.52
N ALA A 47 17.56 4.98 -7.58
CA ALA A 47 16.64 4.61 -8.66
C ALA A 47 15.48 3.74 -8.18
N PHE A 48 15.76 2.75 -7.32
CA PHE A 48 14.73 1.87 -6.75
C PHE A 48 13.69 2.63 -5.93
N ILE A 49 14.13 3.48 -5.00
CA ILE A 49 13.22 4.23 -4.11
C ILE A 49 12.45 5.30 -4.89
N HIS A 50 13.10 5.95 -5.85
CA HIS A 50 12.46 6.91 -6.73
C HIS A 50 11.26 6.29 -7.45
N GLN A 51 11.46 5.14 -8.11
CA GLN A 51 10.39 4.41 -8.79
C GLN A 51 9.26 4.00 -7.84
N ARG A 52 9.58 3.62 -6.60
CA ARG A 52 8.56 3.29 -5.59
C ARG A 52 7.70 4.49 -5.20
N ILE A 53 8.32 5.64 -4.92
CA ILE A 53 7.61 6.86 -4.52
C ILE A 53 6.69 7.34 -5.65
N VAL A 54 7.21 7.42 -6.87
CA VAL A 54 6.40 7.79 -8.05
C VAL A 54 5.27 6.77 -8.27
N GLY A 55 5.53 5.49 -8.07
CA GLY A 55 4.51 4.44 -8.13
C GLY A 55 3.37 4.64 -7.12
N TYR A 56 3.67 4.97 -5.86
CA TYR A 56 2.63 5.26 -4.86
C TYR A 56 1.82 6.51 -5.20
N LEU A 57 2.48 7.56 -5.71
CA LEU A 57 1.79 8.76 -6.21
C LEU A 57 0.86 8.42 -7.39
N GLY A 58 1.34 7.63 -8.35
CA GLY A 58 0.53 7.16 -9.49
C GLY A 58 -0.67 6.33 -9.05
N GLN A 59 -0.50 5.46 -8.05
CA GLN A 59 -1.60 4.69 -7.48
C GLN A 59 -2.62 5.58 -6.75
N ARG A 60 -2.15 6.60 -6.02
CA ARG A 60 -3.02 7.60 -5.39
C ARG A 60 -3.88 8.31 -6.44
N LEU A 61 -3.27 8.81 -7.52
CA LEU A 61 -3.98 9.42 -8.65
C LEU A 61 -5.06 8.50 -9.23
N GLN A 62 -4.74 7.22 -9.45
CA GLN A 62 -5.71 6.26 -9.98
C GLN A 62 -6.89 6.04 -9.02
N VAL A 63 -6.63 5.91 -7.71
CA VAL A 63 -7.69 5.77 -6.70
C VAL A 63 -8.63 6.97 -6.73
N GLU A 64 -8.09 8.19 -6.73
CA GLU A 64 -8.90 9.41 -6.75
C GLU A 64 -9.71 9.55 -8.04
N ASP A 65 -9.13 9.20 -9.19
CA ASP A 65 -9.87 9.17 -10.45
C ASP A 65 -11.04 8.18 -10.44
N TRP A 66 -10.85 6.99 -9.84
CA TRP A 66 -11.95 6.03 -9.68
C TRP A 66 -13.08 6.57 -8.81
N TYR A 67 -12.77 7.18 -7.67
CA TYR A 67 -13.79 7.78 -6.81
C TYR A 67 -14.47 9.00 -7.44
N ARG A 68 -13.75 9.77 -8.24
CA ARG A 68 -14.32 10.89 -9.00
C ARG A 68 -15.33 10.41 -10.06
N ARG A 69 -15.04 9.31 -10.74
CA ARG A 69 -15.93 8.70 -11.75
C ARG A 69 -17.05 7.87 -11.16
N HIS A 70 -16.82 7.24 -10.00
CA HIS A 70 -17.72 6.31 -9.33
C HIS A 70 -17.87 6.68 -7.84
N PRO A 71 -18.56 7.79 -7.52
CA PRO A 71 -18.74 8.23 -6.14
C PRO A 71 -19.47 7.18 -5.26
N GLU A 72 -20.25 6.28 -5.86
CA GLU A 72 -20.93 5.18 -5.19
C GLU A 72 -19.98 4.20 -4.47
N ILE A 73 -18.69 4.18 -4.82
CA ILE A 73 -17.69 3.38 -4.09
C ILE A 73 -17.65 3.79 -2.61
N ASP A 74 -17.93 5.05 -2.29
CA ASP A 74 -17.92 5.49 -0.90
C ASP A 74 -19.09 4.93 -0.07
N GLU A 75 -20.12 4.39 -0.71
CA GLU A 75 -21.24 3.72 -0.04
C GLU A 75 -20.85 2.32 0.49
N GLU A 76 -19.74 1.74 -0.01
CA GLU A 76 -19.24 0.45 0.45
C GLU A 76 -18.94 0.46 1.96
N ARG A 77 -19.40 -0.60 2.63
CA ARG A 77 -19.23 -0.77 4.07
C ARG A 77 -18.15 -1.79 4.36
N ILE A 78 -17.16 -1.36 5.15
CA ILE A 78 -16.19 -2.26 5.78
C ILE A 78 -16.69 -2.58 7.18
N ASP A 79 -17.44 -3.68 7.29
CA ASP A 79 -18.06 -4.10 8.56
C ASP A 79 -17.17 -5.12 9.29
N SER A 80 -16.89 -4.86 10.57
CA SER A 80 -16.20 -5.76 11.52
C SER A 80 -14.93 -6.45 10.98
N PRO A 81 -13.93 -5.70 10.46
CA PRO A 81 -12.68 -6.30 10.01
C PRO A 81 -11.94 -6.96 11.19
N LEU A 82 -11.42 -8.17 10.98
CA LEU A 82 -10.46 -8.77 11.92
C LEU A 82 -9.07 -8.27 11.55
N ILE A 83 -8.44 -7.56 12.47
CA ILE A 83 -7.12 -6.96 12.27
C ILE A 83 -6.11 -7.66 13.17
N GLY A 84 -5.19 -8.41 12.55
CA GLY A 84 -4.06 -9.01 13.24
C GLY A 84 -3.04 -7.94 13.64
N LEU A 85 -2.84 -7.79 14.95
CA LEU A 85 -1.87 -6.90 15.57
C LEU A 85 -0.66 -7.70 16.08
N GLY A 86 0.52 -7.08 16.10
CA GLY A 86 1.70 -7.67 16.71
C GLY A 86 3.00 -7.19 16.11
N LEU A 87 4.10 -7.52 16.78
CA LEU A 87 5.44 -7.19 16.30
C LEU A 87 5.79 -7.99 15.03
N PRO A 88 6.72 -7.47 14.21
CA PRO A 88 7.33 -8.26 13.14
C PRO A 88 7.91 -9.58 13.68
N ARG A 89 7.97 -10.61 12.83
CA ARG A 89 8.61 -11.91 13.12
C ARG A 89 7.92 -12.77 14.21
N THR A 90 6.61 -12.59 14.43
CA THR A 90 5.80 -13.34 15.40
C THR A 90 5.01 -14.52 14.80
N GLY A 91 5.36 -14.98 13.59
CA GLY A 91 4.60 -16.04 12.89
C GLY A 91 3.31 -15.57 12.21
N SER A 92 3.10 -14.25 12.17
CA SER A 92 1.84 -13.66 11.71
C SER A 92 1.54 -13.87 10.22
N THR A 93 2.54 -14.10 9.37
CA THR A 93 2.32 -14.53 7.97
C THR A 93 1.68 -15.91 7.87
N ALA A 94 2.08 -16.86 8.71
CA ALA A 94 1.49 -18.20 8.71
C ALA A 94 0.02 -18.13 9.14
N LEU A 95 -0.30 -17.34 10.18
CA LEU A 95 -1.67 -17.10 10.60
C LEU A 95 -2.50 -16.45 9.48
N SER A 96 -1.99 -15.43 8.79
CA SER A 96 -2.70 -14.81 7.66
C SER A 96 -3.02 -15.81 6.55
N MET A 97 -2.08 -16.70 6.21
CA MET A 97 -2.28 -17.74 5.20
C MET A 97 -3.33 -18.77 5.62
N LEU A 98 -3.38 -19.15 6.90
CA LEU A 98 -4.43 -20.03 7.45
C LEU A 98 -5.81 -19.37 7.40
N LEU A 99 -5.92 -18.10 7.81
CA LEU A 99 -7.17 -17.35 7.74
C LEU A 99 -7.65 -17.16 6.30
N ALA A 100 -6.73 -17.04 5.34
CA ALA A 100 -7.02 -16.90 3.92
C ALA A 100 -7.57 -18.18 3.26
N GLN A 101 -7.57 -19.33 3.95
CA GLN A 101 -8.16 -20.57 3.43
C GLN A 101 -9.70 -20.59 3.53
N ASP A 102 -10.29 -19.71 4.33
CA ASP A 102 -11.74 -19.58 4.44
C ASP A 102 -12.31 -18.90 3.17
N PRO A 103 -13.15 -19.58 2.36
CA PRO A 103 -13.69 -18.99 1.14
C PRO A 103 -14.64 -17.82 1.40
N ASP A 104 -15.17 -17.70 2.62
CA ASP A 104 -16.13 -16.67 3.01
C ASP A 104 -15.47 -15.40 3.54
N VAL A 105 -14.13 -15.33 3.60
CA VAL A 105 -13.42 -14.12 4.00
C VAL A 105 -12.81 -13.38 2.81
N ARG A 106 -12.51 -12.10 3.04
CA ARG A 106 -11.66 -11.29 2.18
C ARG A 106 -10.37 -10.95 2.90
N TYR A 107 -9.27 -10.89 2.16
CA TYR A 107 -7.98 -10.41 2.66
C TYR A 107 -7.33 -9.59 1.55
N LEU A 108 -6.36 -8.76 1.92
CA LEU A 108 -5.61 -7.98 0.95
C LEU A 108 -4.66 -8.90 0.18
N ARG A 109 -4.92 -9.16 -1.10
CA ARG A 109 -4.02 -10.00 -1.91
C ARG A 109 -2.72 -9.25 -2.19
N ARG A 110 -1.63 -9.98 -2.39
CA ARG A 110 -0.31 -9.40 -2.68
C ARG A 110 -0.35 -8.39 -3.83
N TRP A 111 -0.90 -8.78 -4.98
CA TRP A 111 -0.95 -7.90 -6.14
C TRP A 111 -1.93 -6.73 -5.95
N GLU A 112 -3.04 -6.91 -5.22
CA GLU A 112 -3.95 -5.81 -4.84
C GLU A 112 -3.27 -4.78 -3.93
N SER A 113 -2.41 -5.24 -3.01
CA SER A 113 -1.68 -4.34 -2.10
C SER A 113 -0.73 -3.42 -2.86
N THR A 114 -0.06 -3.94 -3.89
CA THR A 114 0.93 -3.21 -4.66
C THR A 114 0.33 -2.42 -5.82
N GLN A 115 -0.87 -2.78 -6.27
CA GLN A 115 -1.57 -2.14 -7.39
C GLN A 115 -3.09 -2.25 -7.14
N PRO A 116 -3.72 -1.28 -6.45
CA PRO A 116 -5.14 -1.38 -6.10
C PRO A 116 -6.08 -1.15 -7.30
N CYS A 117 -5.62 -0.46 -8.35
CA CYS A 117 -6.40 -0.15 -9.54
C CYS A 117 -5.95 -0.99 -10.75
N PRO A 118 -6.88 -1.37 -11.64
CA PRO A 118 -8.33 -1.09 -11.62
C PRO A 118 -9.08 -1.91 -10.54
N PRO A 119 -10.28 -1.50 -10.07
CA PRO A 119 -11.08 -2.30 -9.13
C PRO A 119 -11.34 -3.72 -9.68
N PRO A 120 -11.28 -4.78 -8.84
CA PRO A 120 -11.44 -6.16 -9.31
C PRO A 120 -12.73 -6.42 -10.11
N SER A 121 -13.83 -5.81 -9.71
CA SER A 121 -15.14 -5.96 -10.35
C SER A 121 -15.22 -5.39 -11.77
N THR A 122 -14.22 -4.59 -12.18
CA THR A 122 -14.17 -3.96 -13.52
C THR A 122 -13.34 -4.74 -14.52
N VAL A 123 -12.74 -5.85 -14.08
CA VAL A 123 -11.79 -6.64 -14.88
C VAL A 123 -12.48 -7.87 -15.45
N GLU A 124 -12.46 -8.01 -16.77
CA GLU A 124 -12.92 -9.21 -17.46
C GLU A 124 -11.73 -10.13 -17.82
N GLY A 125 -11.84 -11.42 -17.46
CA GLY A 125 -10.81 -12.41 -17.78
C GLY A 125 -9.65 -12.45 -16.77
N VAL A 126 -8.41 -12.54 -17.26
CA VAL A 126 -7.22 -12.62 -16.41
C VAL A 126 -6.87 -11.22 -15.91
N ASP A 127 -6.77 -11.05 -14.59
CA ASP A 127 -6.49 -9.74 -14.00
C ASP A 127 -5.07 -9.26 -14.35
N PRO A 128 -4.92 -8.07 -14.99
CA PRO A 128 -3.63 -7.58 -15.47
C PRO A 128 -2.65 -7.26 -14.35
N ARG A 129 -3.12 -7.16 -13.10
CA ARG A 129 -2.30 -6.89 -11.92
C ARG A 129 -1.64 -8.15 -11.39
N ILE A 130 -2.17 -9.33 -11.74
CA ILE A 130 -1.56 -10.60 -11.37
C ILE A 130 -0.26 -10.73 -12.16
N PRO A 131 0.92 -10.79 -11.49
CA PRO A 131 2.17 -10.93 -12.20
C PRO A 131 2.21 -12.29 -12.93
N PRO A 132 2.81 -12.38 -14.13
CA PRO A 132 3.00 -13.64 -14.83
C PRO A 132 3.87 -14.53 -13.94
N ASP A 133 3.35 -15.70 -13.59
CA ASP A 133 3.79 -16.57 -12.49
C ASP A 133 5.30 -16.93 -12.57
N LYS A 134 6.12 -16.01 -12.06
CA LYS A 134 7.57 -16.09 -11.82
C LYS A 134 7.93 -15.07 -10.75
N GLY A 135 7.38 -15.25 -9.55
CA GLY A 135 7.95 -14.56 -8.40
C GLY A 135 9.38 -15.06 -8.21
N GLU A 136 10.39 -14.31 -8.67
CA GLU A 136 11.72 -14.49 -8.12
C GLU A 136 11.64 -14.19 -6.62
N MET A 137 11.68 -15.24 -5.80
CA MET A 137 12.01 -15.10 -4.40
C MET A 137 13.46 -14.65 -4.31
N ILE A 138 13.69 -13.33 -4.30
CA ILE A 138 15.01 -12.79 -4.03
C ILE A 138 15.26 -12.93 -2.52
N GLY A 139 16.20 -13.81 -2.15
CA GLY A 139 16.70 -13.95 -0.77
C GLY A 139 16.27 -15.22 -0.03
N THR A 140 16.38 -15.19 1.31
CA THR A 140 16.29 -16.36 2.20
C THR A 140 14.84 -16.75 2.60
N ARG A 141 13.82 -16.33 1.83
CA ARG A 141 12.41 -16.42 2.23
C ARG A 141 11.74 -17.79 1.97
N TYR A 142 12.50 -18.84 1.66
CA TYR A 142 11.96 -20.19 1.44
C TYR A 142 11.21 -20.78 2.65
N HIS A 143 11.44 -20.25 3.85
CA HIS A 143 10.82 -20.73 5.10
C HIS A 143 9.51 -20.02 5.46
N VAL A 144 9.02 -19.11 4.60
CA VAL A 144 7.74 -18.41 4.81
C VAL A 144 6.80 -18.77 3.67
N PRO A 145 5.54 -19.17 3.94
CA PRO A 145 4.57 -19.43 2.88
C PRO A 145 4.44 -18.22 1.96
N ALA A 146 4.45 -18.47 0.65
CA ALA A 146 4.30 -17.46 -0.37
C ALA A 146 3.37 -17.99 -1.47
N ASP A 147 2.40 -17.17 -1.84
CA ASP A 147 1.44 -17.44 -2.90
C ASP A 147 1.22 -16.11 -3.65
N THR A 148 1.17 -16.16 -4.98
CA THR A 148 0.82 -15.02 -5.85
C THR A 148 -0.53 -14.43 -5.44
N HIS A 149 -1.50 -15.27 -5.08
CA HIS A 149 -2.82 -14.88 -4.60
C HIS A 149 -2.91 -14.74 -3.08
N GLY A 150 -1.80 -14.97 -2.37
CA GLY A 150 -1.78 -14.99 -0.91
C GLY A 150 -2.00 -13.60 -0.26
N PRO A 151 -2.34 -13.59 1.04
CA PRO A 151 -2.51 -12.37 1.81
C PRO A 151 -1.21 -11.58 1.96
N MET A 152 -1.35 -10.26 2.00
CA MET A 152 -0.27 -9.29 2.19
C MET A 152 -0.62 -8.27 3.27
N GLU A 153 0.40 -7.55 3.74
CA GLU A 153 0.26 -6.56 4.79
C GLU A 153 -0.28 -5.22 4.26
N CYS A 154 -0.98 -4.47 5.10
CA CYS A 154 -1.57 -3.18 4.75
C CYS A 154 -0.54 -2.05 4.49
N HIS A 155 0.75 -2.31 4.73
CA HIS A 155 1.84 -1.34 4.58
C HIS A 155 1.85 -0.59 3.24
N GLU A 156 1.54 -1.29 2.15
CA GLU A 156 1.50 -0.73 0.79
C GLU A 156 0.32 0.24 0.62
N LEU A 157 -0.86 -0.08 1.18
CA LEU A 157 -2.00 0.84 1.15
C LEU A 157 -1.74 2.08 2.01
N MET A 158 -1.11 1.91 3.17
CA MET A 158 -0.68 3.04 4.02
C MET A 158 0.36 3.92 3.33
N ALA A 159 1.21 3.34 2.47
CA ALA A 159 2.24 4.07 1.73
C ALA A 159 1.65 5.09 0.74
N LEU A 160 0.39 4.93 0.32
CA LEU A 160 -0.35 5.91 -0.50
C LEU A 160 -0.65 7.23 0.24
N SER A 161 -0.49 7.24 1.57
CA SER A 161 -0.53 8.46 2.40
C SER A 161 0.86 8.85 2.92
N PHE A 162 1.93 8.17 2.48
CA PHE A 162 3.31 8.40 2.91
C PHE A 162 3.55 8.35 4.43
N ALA A 163 2.70 7.63 5.17
CA ALA A 163 2.85 7.34 6.60
C ALA A 163 2.83 5.82 6.81
N SER A 164 3.97 5.16 6.57
CA SER A 164 4.09 3.71 6.64
C SER A 164 5.50 3.28 7.03
N HIS A 165 5.63 2.29 7.92
CA HIS A 165 6.93 1.67 8.23
C HIS A 165 7.60 1.01 7.01
N LEU A 166 6.89 0.84 5.90
CA LEU A 166 7.43 0.27 4.67
C LEU A 166 8.72 0.98 4.23
N PHE A 167 8.77 2.31 4.34
CA PHE A 167 9.94 3.08 3.90
C PHE A 167 11.21 2.80 4.72
N GLN A 168 11.06 2.44 6.00
CA GLN A 168 12.20 2.00 6.84
C GLN A 168 12.79 0.67 6.38
N SER A 169 12.00 -0.15 5.68
CA SER A 169 12.47 -1.39 5.08
C SER A 169 13.30 -1.16 3.82
N PHE A 170 13.21 0.03 3.21
CA PHE A 170 13.94 0.39 1.98
C PHE A 170 15.23 1.16 2.26
N ALA A 171 15.26 2.01 3.28
CA ALA A 171 16.37 2.91 3.53
C ALA A 171 16.54 3.25 5.01
N HIS A 172 17.73 3.72 5.37
CA HIS A 172 17.99 4.31 6.67
C HIS A 172 17.43 5.74 6.72
N VAL A 173 16.19 5.89 7.23
CA VAL A 173 15.47 7.18 7.27
C VAL A 173 15.06 7.56 8.71
N PRO A 174 16.03 7.84 9.62
CA PRO A 174 15.75 8.06 11.04
C PRO A 174 14.84 9.25 11.32
N THR A 175 14.95 10.37 10.60
CA THR A 175 14.04 11.52 10.80
C THR A 175 12.60 11.18 10.43
N TYR A 176 12.38 10.49 9.31
CA TYR A 176 11.06 9.97 8.94
C TYR A 176 10.51 8.99 9.98
N SER A 177 11.38 8.11 10.48
CA SER A 177 11.01 7.10 11.48
C SER A 177 10.53 7.72 12.79
N ALA A 178 11.24 8.74 13.30
CA ALA A 178 10.85 9.45 14.51
C ALA A 178 9.53 10.19 14.31
N TRP A 179 9.37 10.89 13.19
CA TRP A 179 8.10 11.56 12.86
C TRP A 179 6.92 10.57 12.79
N LEU A 180 7.10 9.42 12.13
CA LEU A 180 6.04 8.43 11.99
C LEU A 180 5.51 7.93 13.34
N VAL A 181 6.40 7.71 14.31
CA VAL A 181 6.03 7.16 15.63
C VAL A 181 5.55 8.24 16.58
N GLU A 182 6.13 9.43 16.54
CA GLU A 182 5.90 10.46 17.56
C GLU A 182 4.84 11.50 17.16
N LYS A 183 4.58 11.69 15.86
CA LYS A 183 3.85 12.86 15.35
C LYS A 183 2.85 12.59 14.25
N ALA A 184 3.05 11.57 13.42
CA ALA A 184 2.21 11.35 12.25
C ALA A 184 0.76 11.06 12.63
N ASP A 185 -0.19 11.69 11.91
CA ASP A 185 -1.61 11.36 12.05
C ASP A 185 -1.95 10.07 11.28
N LEU A 186 -2.03 8.97 12.01
CA LEU A 186 -2.44 7.68 11.43
C LEU A 186 -3.95 7.57 11.22
N HIS A 187 -4.78 8.47 11.76
CA HIS A 187 -6.21 8.47 11.47
C HIS A 187 -6.47 8.74 9.97
N ALA A 188 -5.84 9.78 9.40
CA ALA A 188 -5.92 10.06 7.97
C ALA A 188 -5.41 8.89 7.12
N THR A 189 -4.32 8.26 7.55
CA THR A 189 -3.72 7.10 6.85
C THR A 189 -4.63 5.88 6.87
N LEU A 190 -5.23 5.55 8.02
CA LEU A 190 -6.17 4.45 8.15
C LEU A 190 -7.50 4.73 7.43
N ALA A 191 -7.94 6.00 7.39
CA ALA A 191 -9.09 6.42 6.60
C ALA A 191 -8.82 6.22 5.10
N TYR A 192 -7.64 6.57 4.61
CA TYR A 192 -7.25 6.34 3.23
C TYR A 192 -7.08 4.84 2.91
N GLN A 193 -6.49 4.06 3.82
CA GLN A 193 -6.46 2.60 3.70
C GLN A 193 -7.89 2.02 3.57
N ARG A 194 -8.83 2.48 4.41
CA ARG A 194 -10.24 2.08 4.34
C ARG A 194 -10.87 2.48 3.00
N ARG A 195 -10.56 3.67 2.48
CA ARG A 195 -10.99 4.14 1.14
C ARG A 195 -10.51 3.19 0.04
N VAL A 196 -9.26 2.74 0.07
CA VAL A 196 -8.77 1.77 -0.91
C VAL A 196 -9.37 0.37 -0.71
N MET A 197 -9.66 -0.02 0.54
CA MET A 197 -10.38 -1.27 0.79
C MET A 197 -11.81 -1.25 0.22
N LYS A 198 -12.54 -0.13 0.34
CA LYS A 198 -13.85 0.04 -0.30
C LYS A 198 -13.74 -0.10 -1.82
N LEU A 199 -12.73 0.53 -2.44
CA LEU A 199 -12.45 0.39 -3.88
C LEU A 199 -12.24 -1.06 -4.29
N LEU A 200 -11.46 -1.82 -3.51
CA LEU A 200 -11.19 -3.23 -3.77
C LEU A 200 -12.42 -4.13 -3.55
N GLN A 201 -13.30 -3.75 -2.62
CA GLN A 201 -14.56 -4.45 -2.32
C GLN A 201 -15.67 -4.14 -3.30
N TRP A 202 -15.67 -2.95 -3.90
CA TRP A 202 -16.74 -2.46 -4.75
C TRP A 202 -17.03 -3.41 -5.91
N GLY A 203 -18.29 -3.83 -6.03
CA GLY A 203 -18.76 -4.78 -7.05
C GLY A 203 -18.36 -6.25 -6.82
N GLU A 204 -17.67 -6.56 -5.72
CA GLU A 204 -17.32 -7.93 -5.31
C GLU A 204 -18.32 -8.47 -4.29
N PRO A 205 -18.42 -9.80 -4.11
CA PRO A 205 -19.21 -10.38 -3.02
C PRO A 205 -18.77 -9.85 -1.66
N THR A 206 -19.73 -9.38 -0.86
CA THR A 206 -19.46 -8.88 0.49
C THR A 206 -18.92 -10.00 1.38
N ARG A 207 -17.70 -9.81 1.90
CA ARG A 207 -17.01 -10.76 2.79
C ARG A 207 -16.27 -10.00 3.89
N PRO A 208 -16.27 -10.49 5.15
CA PRO A 208 -15.53 -9.86 6.23
C PRO A 208 -14.03 -9.85 5.94
N TRP A 209 -13.38 -8.71 6.22
CA TRP A 209 -11.95 -8.55 6.00
C TRP A 209 -11.11 -9.23 7.11
N ARG A 210 -10.03 -9.88 6.69
CA ARG A 210 -8.94 -10.42 7.52
C ARG A 210 -7.66 -9.70 7.11
N LEU A 211 -7.23 -8.78 7.96
CA LEU A 211 -6.08 -7.92 7.70
C LEU A 211 -4.97 -8.21 8.69
N LYS A 212 -3.76 -7.79 8.32
CA LYS A 212 -2.61 -7.81 9.20
C LYS A 212 -1.64 -6.71 8.80
N CYS A 213 -1.11 -5.98 9.77
CA CYS A 213 0.04 -5.12 9.56
C CYS A 213 0.69 -4.80 10.91
N PRO A 214 2.01 -4.98 11.06
CA PRO A 214 2.70 -4.53 12.26
C PRO A 214 2.49 -3.04 12.57
N SER A 215 2.31 -2.17 11.56
CA SER A 215 2.02 -0.73 11.80
C SER A 215 0.75 -0.47 12.60
N HIS A 216 -0.21 -1.40 12.63
CA HIS A 216 -1.48 -1.17 13.33
C HIS A 216 -1.35 -1.15 14.87
N VAL A 217 -0.14 -1.36 15.42
CA VAL A 217 0.12 -1.22 16.86
C VAL A 217 0.45 0.22 17.27
N LEU A 218 0.68 1.12 16.30
CA LEU A 218 0.89 2.55 16.54
C LEU A 218 -0.42 3.29 16.75
#